data_AF-A0A1J5SSC7-F1
#
_entry.id   AF-A0A1J5SSC7-F1
#
_cell.length_a   1.000
_cell.length_b   1.000
_cell.length_c   1.000
_cell.angle_alpha   90.00
_cell.angle_beta   90.00
_cell.angle_gamma   90.00
#
_symmetry.space_group_name_H-M   'P 1'
#
loop_
_entity.id
_entity.type
_entity.pdbx_description
1 polymer ?
#
loop_
_entity_poly.entity_id
_entity_poly.type
_entity_poly.pdbx_seq_one_letter_code
_entity_poly.pdbx_strand_id
1 'polypeptide(L)'
;MNKLLIYIGVLGGIILFSSCYNNKKDITTPTAKTLSNISFRDDIVPIVISGACGCHNNGLSQNAVQFTHYDTIFYSTILARAGVFNDMASGKQHPGEGSIYFTPAQAAIIKAWFAQGAKDNYVPPAITGPVTYTTNIVPLYKTVCKGSACHGGLGPTLDYAKMSADKDQISTMMASAGANGHKGGALSLDGTTTATFLAWIAQGLPQ
;
A
#
# COMPACT_ATOMS: atom_id res chain seq x y z
N MET A 1 0.44 45.94 -41.73
CA MET A 1 0.39 45.00 -40.58
C MET A 1 0.82 45.76 -39.34
N ASN A 2 -0.09 45.94 -38.38
CA ASN A 2 0.14 46.86 -37.26
C ASN A 2 1.25 46.28 -36.36
N LYS A 3 2.42 46.94 -36.30
CA LYS A 3 3.61 46.45 -35.60
C LYS A 3 3.31 46.07 -34.14
N LEU A 4 2.32 46.74 -33.53
CA LEU A 4 1.80 46.44 -32.20
C LEU A 4 1.29 45.00 -32.03
N LEU A 5 0.61 44.43 -33.03
CA LEU A 5 0.09 43.05 -32.97
C LEU A 5 1.21 42.01 -33.06
N ILE A 6 2.30 42.32 -33.77
CA ILE A 6 3.49 41.45 -33.86
C ILE A 6 4.21 41.43 -32.50
N TYR A 7 4.36 42.59 -31.85
CA TYR A 7 5.00 42.66 -30.52
C TYR A 7 4.19 41.94 -29.44
N ILE A 8 2.85 42.04 -29.45
CA ILE A 8 1.99 41.31 -28.49
C ILE A 8 2.07 39.80 -28.73
N GLY A 9 2.09 39.36 -30.00
CA GLY A 9 2.24 37.93 -30.33
C GLY A 9 3.59 37.34 -29.90
N VAL A 10 4.69 38.09 -30.08
CA VAL A 10 6.04 37.64 -29.71
C VAL A 10 6.26 37.65 -28.19
N LEU A 11 5.82 38.69 -27.47
CA LEU A 11 5.90 38.70 -26.00
C LEU A 11 4.98 37.65 -25.36
N GLY A 12 3.76 37.49 -25.88
CA GLY A 12 2.82 36.48 -25.39
C GLY A 12 3.34 35.05 -25.59
N GLY A 13 3.99 34.76 -26.73
CA GLY A 13 4.61 33.47 -26.99
C GLY A 13 5.76 33.16 -26.02
N ILE A 14 6.67 34.10 -25.77
CA ILE A 14 7.82 33.90 -24.86
C ILE A 14 7.35 33.61 -23.43
N ILE A 15 6.31 34.29 -22.95
CA ILE A 15 5.75 34.07 -21.61
C ILE A 15 5.12 32.66 -21.51
N LEU A 16 4.34 32.24 -22.51
CA LEU A 16 3.64 30.94 -22.51
C LEU A 16 4.60 29.74 -22.61
N PHE A 17 5.72 29.84 -23.34
CA PHE A 17 6.71 28.75 -23.43
C PHE A 17 7.64 28.67 -22.20
N SER A 18 7.87 29.79 -21.50
CA SER A 18 8.71 29.80 -20.28
C SER A 18 8.05 29.12 -19.07
N SER A 19 6.71 29.10 -19.04
CA SER A 19 5.90 28.45 -18.00
C SER A 19 5.99 26.91 -18.02
N CYS A 20 6.36 26.30 -19.15
CA CYS A 20 6.52 24.84 -19.25
C CYS A 20 7.97 24.37 -19.05
N TYR A 21 8.97 25.27 -19.15
CA TYR A 21 10.39 24.92 -19.12
C TYR A 21 10.99 24.79 -17.71
N ASN A 22 10.32 25.32 -16.68
CA ASN A 22 10.81 25.28 -15.29
C ASN A 22 10.15 24.22 -14.39
N ASN A 23 9.30 23.34 -14.90
CA ASN A 23 8.68 22.27 -14.09
C ASN A 23 9.74 21.30 -13.48
N LYS A 24 10.96 21.28 -14.02
CA LYS A 24 12.11 20.56 -13.44
C LYS A 24 12.71 21.26 -12.21
N LYS A 25 12.49 22.56 -12.04
CA LYS A 25 12.93 23.40 -10.90
C LYS A 25 11.86 23.59 -9.83
N ASP A 26 10.59 23.27 -10.12
CA ASP A 26 9.49 23.24 -9.14
C ASP A 26 9.50 21.97 -8.27
N ILE A 27 10.46 21.06 -8.46
CA ILE A 27 10.90 20.17 -7.39
C ILE A 27 11.69 21.03 -6.41
N THR A 28 10.97 21.77 -5.59
CA THR A 28 11.55 22.46 -4.44
C THR A 28 12.23 21.42 -3.55
N THR A 29 13.28 21.78 -2.81
CA THR A 29 13.88 20.89 -1.79
C THR A 29 12.82 20.22 -0.88
N PRO A 30 11.73 20.90 -0.48
CA PRO A 30 10.56 20.28 0.13
C PRO A 30 9.95 19.11 -0.66
N THR A 31 9.72 19.25 -1.97
CA THR A 31 9.16 18.20 -2.84
C THR A 31 10.11 17.01 -3.00
N ALA A 32 11.41 17.27 -3.20
CA ALA A 32 12.43 16.19 -3.24
C ALA A 32 12.55 15.48 -1.87
N LYS A 33 12.44 16.23 -0.78
CA LYS A 33 12.44 15.70 0.59
C LYS A 33 11.19 14.87 0.88
N THR A 34 10.00 15.29 0.43
CA THR A 34 8.78 14.48 0.50
C THR A 34 8.94 13.19 -0.30
N LEU A 35 9.49 13.25 -1.52
CA LEU A 35 9.77 12.05 -2.32
C LEU A 35 10.89 11.16 -1.77
N SER A 36 11.71 11.64 -0.83
CA SER A 36 12.77 10.86 -0.19
C SER A 36 12.28 9.98 0.97
N ASN A 37 11.07 10.24 1.50
CA ASN A 37 10.47 9.46 2.58
C ASN A 37 8.95 9.43 2.41
N ILE A 38 8.47 8.51 1.57
CA ILE A 38 7.04 8.38 1.30
C ILE A 38 6.37 7.58 2.42
N SER A 39 5.33 8.14 3.01
CA SER A 39 4.49 7.47 3.99
C SER A 39 3.50 6.55 3.31
N PHE A 40 3.51 5.27 3.67
CA PHE A 40 2.49 4.35 3.16
C PHE A 40 1.09 4.80 3.60
N ARG A 41 0.93 5.20 4.87
CA ARG A 41 -0.39 5.54 5.42
C ARG A 41 -0.87 6.93 5.03
N ASP A 42 0.04 7.89 4.87
CA ASP A 42 -0.34 9.29 4.61
C ASP A 42 -0.29 9.66 3.12
N ASP A 43 0.57 9.01 2.32
CA ASP A 43 0.72 9.34 0.90
C ASP A 43 0.09 8.28 -0.02
N ILE A 44 0.30 6.99 0.26
CA ILE A 44 -0.14 5.91 -0.64
C ILE A 44 -1.60 5.55 -0.39
N VAL A 45 -1.96 5.32 0.88
CA VAL A 45 -3.33 4.90 1.25
C VAL A 45 -4.37 5.90 0.73
N PRO A 46 -4.25 7.23 0.91
CA PRO A 46 -5.21 8.16 0.34
C PRO A 46 -5.35 8.07 -1.18
N ILE A 47 -4.30 7.74 -1.92
CA ILE A 47 -4.38 7.57 -3.39
C ILE A 47 -5.25 6.36 -3.75
N VAL A 48 -5.09 5.23 -3.05
CA VAL A 48 -5.82 3.99 -3.36
C VAL A 48 -7.24 3.94 -2.77
N ILE A 49 -7.49 4.67 -1.68
CA ILE A 49 -8.82 4.71 -1.04
C ILE A 49 -9.68 5.88 -1.55
N SER A 50 -9.09 6.91 -2.15
CA SER A 50 -9.83 8.04 -2.72
C SER A 50 -10.55 7.69 -4.03
N GLY A 51 -11.55 8.51 -4.39
CA GLY A 51 -12.70 8.19 -5.25
C GLY A 51 -12.45 7.66 -6.68
N ALA A 52 -11.21 7.57 -7.17
CA ALA A 52 -10.90 6.88 -8.43
C ALA A 52 -10.94 5.34 -8.31
N CYS A 53 -11.00 4.79 -7.09
CA CYS A 53 -11.10 3.36 -6.84
C CYS A 53 -12.46 2.94 -6.25
N GLY A 54 -13.54 3.63 -6.62
CA GLY A 54 -14.91 3.30 -6.14
C GLY A 54 -15.29 1.83 -6.30
N CYS A 55 -14.76 1.12 -7.29
CA CYS A 55 -14.99 -0.32 -7.50
C CYS A 55 -14.33 -1.22 -6.43
N HIS A 56 -13.25 -0.74 -5.79
CA HIS A 56 -12.49 -1.47 -4.77
C HIS A 56 -12.84 -1.05 -3.34
N ASN A 57 -13.72 -0.06 -3.17
CA ASN A 57 -13.96 0.59 -1.86
C ASN A 57 -15.46 0.75 -1.54
N ASN A 58 -16.34 0.12 -2.32
CA ASN A 58 -17.80 0.23 -2.16
C ASN A 58 -18.48 -1.03 -1.62
N GLY A 59 -17.74 -2.13 -1.40
CA GLY A 59 -18.31 -3.41 -0.96
C GLY A 59 -19.23 -4.12 -1.96
N LEU A 60 -19.41 -3.57 -3.17
CA LEU A 60 -20.38 -4.07 -4.17
C LEU A 60 -19.74 -4.95 -5.25
N SER A 61 -18.42 -4.87 -5.45
CA SER A 61 -17.75 -5.67 -6.47
C SER A 61 -17.39 -7.05 -5.93
N GLN A 62 -18.10 -8.08 -6.40
CA GLN A 62 -17.82 -9.48 -6.05
C GLN A 62 -16.44 -9.97 -6.55
N ASN A 63 -15.86 -9.28 -7.55
CA ASN A 63 -14.61 -9.68 -8.20
C ASN A 63 -13.45 -8.68 -7.99
N ALA A 64 -13.69 -7.54 -7.34
CA ALA A 64 -12.60 -6.60 -7.03
C ALA A 64 -12.06 -6.84 -5.63
N VAL A 65 -10.73 -6.78 -5.53
CA VAL A 65 -10.04 -6.76 -4.24
C VAL A 65 -10.48 -5.52 -3.46
N GLN A 66 -11.02 -5.69 -2.26
CA GLN A 66 -11.43 -4.54 -1.45
C GLN A 66 -10.22 -3.92 -0.73
N PHE A 67 -10.04 -2.60 -0.82
CA PHE A 67 -8.99 -1.88 -0.08
C PHE A 67 -9.56 -1.16 1.15
N THR A 68 -10.85 -0.80 1.12
CA THR A 68 -11.59 -0.35 2.30
C THR A 68 -13.01 -0.89 2.32
N HIS A 69 -13.63 -0.90 3.50
CA HIS A 69 -15.05 -1.12 3.68
C HIS A 69 -15.52 -0.43 4.96
N TYR A 70 -16.49 0.48 4.85
CA TYR A 70 -16.86 1.40 5.93
C TYR A 70 -15.62 2.10 6.51
N ASP A 71 -15.43 2.03 7.83
CA ASP A 71 -14.30 2.65 8.53
C ASP A 71 -13.05 1.75 8.59
N THR A 72 -13.06 0.61 7.89
CA THR A 72 -11.95 -0.34 7.87
C THR A 72 -11.10 -0.17 6.61
N ILE A 73 -9.80 0.05 6.80
CA ILE A 73 -8.79 0.03 5.73
C ILE A 73 -8.01 -1.28 5.80
N PHE A 74 -7.88 -1.98 4.67
CA PHE A 74 -7.14 -3.23 4.57
C PHE A 74 -5.68 -2.98 4.16
N TYR A 75 -4.88 -2.44 5.08
CA TYR A 75 -3.48 -2.03 4.83
C TYR A 75 -2.62 -3.16 4.23
N SER A 76 -2.67 -4.36 4.80
CA SER A 76 -1.94 -5.52 4.26
C SER A 76 -2.38 -5.89 2.84
N THR A 77 -3.66 -5.74 2.49
CA THR A 77 -4.16 -5.99 1.14
C THR A 77 -3.58 -5.00 0.13
N ILE A 78 -3.51 -3.72 0.50
CA ILE A 78 -2.89 -2.66 -0.30
C ILE A 78 -1.38 -2.93 -0.45
N LEU A 79 -0.66 -3.19 0.65
CA LEU A 79 0.79 -3.45 0.64
C LEU A 79 1.16 -4.59 -0.30
N ALA A 80 0.44 -5.71 -0.23
CA ALA A 80 0.69 -6.86 -1.09
C ALA A 80 0.51 -6.57 -2.59
N ARG A 81 -0.06 -5.41 -2.97
CA ARG A 81 -0.32 -4.99 -4.36
C ARG A 81 0.63 -3.88 -4.82
N ALA A 82 1.67 -3.59 -4.04
CA ALA A 82 2.70 -2.61 -4.38
C ALA A 82 3.25 -2.76 -5.81
N GLY A 83 3.54 -4.00 -6.23
CA GLY A 83 4.02 -4.28 -7.59
C GLY A 83 3.00 -3.91 -8.68
N VAL A 84 1.72 -4.20 -8.44
CA VAL A 84 0.62 -3.83 -9.36
C VAL A 84 0.49 -2.31 -9.45
N PHE A 85 0.55 -1.61 -8.32
CA PHE A 85 0.49 -0.15 -8.31
C PHE A 85 1.66 0.48 -9.04
N ASN A 86 2.88 -0.07 -8.86
CA ASN A 86 4.06 0.40 -9.58
C ASN A 86 3.95 0.15 -11.10
N ASP A 87 3.40 -0.99 -11.50
CA ASP A 87 3.12 -1.32 -12.89
C ASP A 87 2.14 -0.31 -13.51
N MET A 88 1.03 -0.02 -12.82
CA MET A 88 0.06 0.99 -13.26
C MET A 88 0.66 2.40 -13.30
N ALA A 89 1.47 2.77 -12.29
CA ALA A 89 2.19 4.05 -12.25
C ALA A 89 3.27 4.17 -13.35
N SER A 90 3.64 3.05 -13.97
CA SER A 90 4.51 2.97 -15.15
C SER A 90 3.72 2.93 -16.47
N GLY A 91 2.40 3.08 -16.41
CA GLY A 91 1.52 3.16 -17.58
C GLY A 91 0.93 1.81 -18.03
N LYS A 92 1.15 0.72 -17.29
CA LYS A 92 0.44 -0.53 -17.57
C LYS A 92 -1.04 -0.41 -17.20
N GLN A 93 -1.87 -1.22 -17.86
CA GLN A 93 -3.31 -1.20 -17.64
C GLN A 93 -3.70 -1.75 -16.25
N HIS A 94 -4.80 -1.22 -15.71
CA HIS A 94 -5.43 -1.75 -14.49
C HIS A 94 -5.83 -3.23 -14.68
N PRO A 95 -5.50 -4.13 -13.74
CA PRO A 95 -5.88 -5.54 -13.83
C PRO A 95 -7.37 -5.78 -13.59
N GLY A 96 -8.00 -6.54 -14.49
CA GLY A 96 -9.36 -7.02 -14.32
C GLY A 96 -10.35 -6.38 -15.28
N GLU A 97 -10.26 -5.07 -15.53
CA GLU A 97 -10.89 -4.34 -16.64
C GLU A 97 -10.78 -2.81 -16.40
N GLY A 98 -10.92 -2.02 -17.47
CA GLY A 98 -11.01 -0.55 -17.38
C GLY A 98 -9.72 0.21 -17.74
N SER A 99 -9.91 1.43 -18.25
CA SER A 99 -8.83 2.39 -18.54
C SER A 99 -8.62 3.32 -17.35
N ILE A 100 -8.22 2.75 -16.21
CA ILE A 100 -7.98 3.49 -14.97
C ILE A 100 -6.47 3.69 -14.80
N TYR A 101 -6.06 4.95 -14.67
CA TYR A 101 -4.67 5.33 -14.51
C TYR A 101 -4.51 6.30 -13.34
N PHE A 102 -3.37 6.23 -12.67
CA PHE A 102 -2.97 7.25 -11.73
C PHE A 102 -2.70 8.57 -12.47
N THR A 103 -3.00 9.70 -11.83
CA THR A 103 -2.50 10.99 -12.34
C THR A 103 -0.97 10.98 -12.33
N PRO A 104 -0.29 11.82 -13.15
CA PRO A 104 1.17 11.86 -13.16
C PRO A 104 1.80 12.10 -11.78
N ALA A 105 1.15 12.91 -10.93
CA ALA A 105 1.61 13.16 -9.57
C ALA A 105 1.46 11.93 -8.66
N GLN A 106 0.30 11.27 -8.69
CA GLN A 106 0.08 10.03 -7.93
C GLN A 106 1.05 8.91 -8.38
N ALA A 107 1.26 8.78 -9.69
CA ALA A 107 2.20 7.83 -10.25
C ALA A 107 3.64 8.09 -9.78
N ALA A 108 4.06 9.36 -9.67
CA ALA A 108 5.38 9.72 -9.16
C ALA A 108 5.55 9.30 -7.69
N ILE A 109 4.55 9.54 -6.85
CA ILE A 109 4.54 9.14 -5.43
C ILE A 109 4.63 7.62 -5.29
N ILE A 110 3.81 6.88 -6.04
CA ILE A 110 3.79 5.40 -6.00
C ILE A 110 5.13 4.82 -6.44
N LYS A 111 5.72 5.31 -7.53
CA LYS A 111 7.03 4.86 -8.00
C LYS A 111 8.13 5.15 -6.97
N ALA A 112 8.10 6.32 -6.32
CA ALA A 112 9.06 6.67 -5.29
C ALA A 112 8.94 5.73 -4.07
N TRP A 113 7.72 5.49 -3.59
CA TRP A 113 7.46 4.53 -2.51
C TRP A 113 7.90 3.10 -2.85
N PHE A 114 7.61 2.65 -4.08
CA PHE A 114 8.03 1.33 -4.54
C PHE A 114 9.55 1.21 -4.59
N ALA A 115 10.25 2.24 -5.09
CA ALA A 115 11.72 2.28 -5.09
C ALA A 115 12.33 2.29 -3.68
N GLN A 116 11.60 2.77 -2.67
CA GLN A 116 11.97 2.70 -1.25
C GLN A 116 11.69 1.31 -0.63
N GLY A 117 11.23 0.35 -1.42
CA GLY A 117 10.93 -1.02 -1.01
C GLY A 117 9.48 -1.25 -0.60
N ALA A 118 8.56 -0.32 -0.91
CA ALA A 118 7.13 -0.46 -0.69
C ALA A 118 6.74 -0.82 0.76
N LYS A 119 7.44 -0.23 1.73
CA LYS A 119 7.28 -0.57 3.15
C LYS A 119 6.12 0.21 3.78
N ASP A 120 5.46 -0.39 4.77
CA ASP A 120 4.71 0.35 5.77
C ASP A 120 5.71 0.96 6.76
N ASN A 121 5.89 2.27 6.71
CA ASN A 121 6.76 3.01 7.63
C ASN A 121 6.09 3.32 8.97
N TYR A 122 4.86 2.87 9.19
CA TYR A 122 4.20 2.97 10.48
C TYR A 122 4.83 2.04 11.52
N VAL A 123 5.17 2.62 12.67
CA VAL A 123 5.60 1.87 13.84
C VAL A 123 4.41 1.83 14.82
N PRO A 124 3.80 0.65 15.06
CA PRO A 124 2.73 0.54 16.05
C PRO A 124 3.25 0.91 17.44
N PRO A 125 2.39 1.49 18.30
CA PRO A 125 2.75 1.69 19.70
C PRO A 125 3.08 0.34 20.36
N ALA A 126 3.92 0.38 21.40
CA ALA A 126 4.26 -0.80 22.16
C ALA A 126 3.00 -1.48 22.72
N ILE A 127 2.87 -2.78 22.50
CA ILE A 127 1.77 -3.57 23.04
C ILE A 127 2.08 -3.90 24.51
N THR A 128 1.33 -3.29 25.43
CA THR A 128 1.53 -3.42 26.88
C THR A 128 0.56 -4.40 27.55
N GLY A 129 -0.48 -4.82 26.85
CA GLY A 129 -1.52 -5.72 27.35
C GLY A 129 -1.35 -7.18 26.93
N PRO A 130 -2.18 -8.08 27.49
CA PRO A 130 -2.22 -9.47 27.05
C PRO A 130 -2.69 -9.53 25.59
N VAL A 131 -2.00 -10.33 24.78
CA VAL A 131 -2.37 -10.65 23.41
C VAL A 131 -2.70 -12.12 23.37
N THR A 132 -3.95 -12.47 23.06
CA THR A 132 -4.40 -13.86 23.01
C THR A 132 -4.81 -14.29 21.61
N TYR A 133 -4.82 -15.60 21.39
CA TYR A 133 -5.20 -16.17 20.11
C TYR A 133 -6.62 -15.75 19.72
N THR A 134 -7.58 -15.93 20.61
CA THR A 134 -9.00 -15.74 20.33
C THR A 134 -9.34 -14.26 20.11
N THR A 135 -8.77 -13.38 20.94
CA THR A 135 -9.11 -11.95 20.93
C THR A 135 -8.36 -11.18 19.87
N ASN A 136 -7.08 -11.50 19.64
CA ASN A 136 -6.20 -10.67 18.81
C ASN A 136 -5.81 -11.36 17.50
N ILE A 137 -5.42 -12.64 17.56
CA ILE A 137 -4.86 -13.34 16.40
C ILE A 137 -5.94 -13.82 15.45
N VAL A 138 -7.06 -14.37 15.94
CA VAL A 138 -8.15 -14.87 15.10
C VAL A 138 -8.76 -13.76 14.24
N PRO A 139 -9.05 -12.54 14.75
CA PRO A 139 -9.51 -11.45 13.90
C PRO A 139 -8.51 -11.09 12.80
N LEU A 140 -7.22 -10.94 13.14
CA LEU A 140 -6.17 -10.64 12.15
C LEU A 140 -6.01 -11.74 11.11
N TYR A 141 -6.03 -13.01 11.54
CA TYR A 141 -6.02 -14.15 10.64
C TYR A 141 -7.20 -14.08 9.67
N LYS A 142 -8.40 -13.80 10.16
CA LYS A 142 -9.62 -13.73 9.34
C LYS A 142 -9.60 -12.59 8.33
N THR A 143 -8.97 -11.45 8.64
CA THR A 143 -8.97 -10.26 7.78
C THR A 143 -7.76 -10.16 6.86
N VAL A 144 -6.59 -10.65 7.30
CA VAL A 144 -5.32 -10.50 6.57
C VAL A 144 -4.92 -11.77 5.84
N CYS A 145 -5.08 -12.92 6.47
CA CYS A 145 -4.50 -14.18 5.98
C CYS A 145 -5.55 -15.10 5.34
N LYS A 146 -6.77 -15.09 5.88
CA LYS A 146 -7.90 -15.91 5.46
C LYS A 146 -8.64 -15.19 4.35
N GLY A 147 -8.43 -15.64 3.12
CA GLY A 147 -9.11 -15.16 1.94
C GLY A 147 -9.36 -16.31 0.98
N SER A 148 -10.30 -16.13 0.05
CA SER A 148 -10.66 -17.14 -0.96
C SER A 148 -9.46 -17.63 -1.79
N ALA A 149 -8.37 -16.88 -1.86
CA ALA A 149 -7.17 -17.21 -2.62
C ALA A 149 -5.97 -17.71 -1.79
N CYS A 150 -5.99 -17.62 -0.45
CA CYS A 150 -4.83 -17.97 0.39
C CYS A 150 -5.22 -18.99 1.46
N HIS A 151 -5.22 -18.67 2.75
CA HIS A 151 -5.58 -19.64 3.78
C HIS A 151 -7.10 -19.87 3.87
N GLY A 152 -7.53 -21.12 3.82
CA GLY A 152 -8.96 -21.48 3.76
C GLY A 152 -9.54 -21.46 2.33
N GLY A 153 -8.67 -21.32 1.32
CA GLY A 153 -8.94 -21.52 -0.10
C GLY A 153 -7.89 -22.47 -0.69
N LEU A 154 -6.83 -21.91 -1.30
CA LEU A 154 -5.72 -22.67 -1.89
C LEU A 154 -4.72 -23.22 -0.85
N GLY A 155 -4.60 -22.55 0.29
CA GLY A 155 -3.72 -22.90 1.40
C GLY A 155 -4.49 -23.47 2.59
N PRO A 156 -3.78 -24.15 3.52
CA PRO A 156 -4.40 -24.82 4.64
C PRO A 156 -5.14 -23.84 5.56
N THR A 157 -6.27 -24.28 6.11
CA THR A 157 -6.91 -23.58 7.23
C THR A 157 -5.98 -23.63 8.44
N LEU A 158 -5.70 -22.46 8.99
CA LEU A 158 -4.84 -22.29 10.16
C LEU A 158 -5.71 -22.17 11.41
N ASP A 159 -5.45 -23.04 12.38
CA ASP A 159 -6.03 -23.02 13.72
C ASP A 159 -4.92 -22.78 14.74
N TYR A 160 -5.29 -22.69 16.03
CA TYR A 160 -4.31 -22.48 17.11
C TYR A 160 -3.19 -23.52 17.07
N ALA A 161 -3.52 -24.81 16.94
CA ALA A 161 -2.53 -25.88 16.99
C ALA A 161 -1.50 -25.76 15.86
N LYS A 162 -1.96 -25.49 14.64
CA LYS A 162 -1.08 -25.28 13.48
C LYS A 162 -0.21 -24.03 13.62
N MET A 163 -0.81 -22.91 14.04
CA MET A 163 -0.05 -21.67 14.22
C MET A 163 0.99 -21.80 15.33
N SER A 164 0.64 -22.45 16.43
CA SER A 164 1.56 -22.72 17.54
C SER A 164 2.69 -23.66 17.14
N ALA A 165 2.41 -24.69 16.32
CA ALA A 165 3.43 -25.59 15.79
C ALA A 165 4.40 -24.88 14.83
N ASP A 166 3.89 -23.94 14.02
CA ASP A 166 4.68 -23.15 13.06
C ASP A 166 5.20 -21.82 13.66
N LYS A 167 5.28 -21.66 14.99
CA LYS A 167 5.61 -20.38 15.65
C LYS A 167 6.93 -19.75 15.18
N ASP A 168 7.95 -20.55 14.87
CA ASP A 168 9.27 -20.05 14.46
C ASP A 168 9.22 -19.54 13.02
N GLN A 169 8.44 -20.23 12.17
CA GLN A 169 8.13 -19.80 10.82
C GLN A 169 7.36 -18.48 10.83
N ILE A 170 6.32 -18.38 11.67
CA ILE A 170 5.52 -17.17 11.84
C ILE A 170 6.40 -16.04 12.38
N SER A 171 7.26 -16.29 13.36
CA SER A 171 8.20 -15.29 13.90
C SER A 171 9.09 -14.73 12.80
N THR A 172 9.67 -15.60 11.96
CA THR A 172 10.51 -15.20 10.81
C THR A 172 9.72 -14.36 9.81
N MET A 173 8.49 -14.76 9.52
CA MET A 173 7.59 -14.04 8.64
C MET A 173 7.26 -12.64 9.17
N MET A 174 6.86 -12.53 10.43
CA MET A 174 6.48 -11.26 11.04
C MET A 174 7.68 -10.32 11.21
N ALA A 175 8.84 -10.84 11.62
CA ALA A 175 10.06 -10.05 11.77
C ALA A 175 10.57 -9.46 10.44
N SER A 176 10.22 -10.09 9.31
CA SER A 176 10.58 -9.62 7.97
C SER A 176 9.43 -8.93 7.22
N ALA A 177 8.31 -8.66 7.91
CA ALA A 177 7.09 -8.13 7.30
C ALA A 177 6.59 -8.93 6.08
N GLY A 178 6.81 -10.24 6.08
CA GLY A 178 6.40 -11.16 5.02
C GLY A 178 7.45 -11.38 3.93
N ALA A 179 8.56 -10.65 3.92
CA ALA A 179 9.60 -10.80 2.88
C ALA A 179 10.24 -12.20 2.91
N ASN A 180 10.32 -12.82 4.08
CA ASN A 180 10.82 -14.18 4.28
C ASN A 180 9.83 -15.00 5.13
N GLY A 181 10.07 -16.29 5.29
CA GLY A 181 9.32 -17.11 6.24
C GLY A 181 7.88 -17.44 5.86
N HIS A 182 7.33 -16.94 4.75
CA HIS A 182 6.05 -17.45 4.24
C HIS A 182 6.28 -18.58 3.22
N LYS A 183 5.64 -19.74 3.42
CA LYS A 183 5.83 -20.95 2.58
C LYS A 183 5.36 -20.74 1.13
N GLY A 184 4.39 -19.85 0.91
CA GLY A 184 3.89 -19.49 -0.42
C GLY A 184 4.70 -18.42 -1.14
N GLY A 185 5.89 -18.06 -0.64
CA GLY A 185 6.70 -16.97 -1.16
C GLY A 185 6.43 -15.64 -0.44
N ALA A 186 7.17 -14.61 -0.83
CA ALA A 186 7.15 -13.31 -0.17
C ALA A 186 5.75 -12.67 -0.16
N LEU A 187 5.42 -12.06 0.97
CA LEU A 187 4.23 -11.26 1.22
C LEU A 187 4.63 -9.86 1.70
N SER A 188 3.64 -8.97 1.84
CA SER A 188 3.83 -7.68 2.49
C SER A 188 2.77 -7.50 3.56
N LEU A 189 3.20 -7.39 4.82
CA LEU A 189 2.34 -7.27 6.00
C LEU A 189 2.53 -5.91 6.66
N ASP A 190 1.43 -5.34 7.17
CA ASP A 190 1.46 -4.08 7.91
C ASP A 190 2.08 -4.23 9.31
N GLY A 191 2.61 -3.12 9.83
CA GLY A 191 3.33 -3.12 11.12
C GLY A 191 2.47 -3.55 12.32
N THR A 192 1.17 -3.23 12.32
CA THR A 192 0.28 -3.61 13.41
C THR A 192 0.07 -5.13 13.45
N THR A 193 -0.13 -5.74 12.29
CA THR A 193 -0.26 -7.19 12.15
C THR A 193 1.02 -7.89 12.64
N THR A 194 2.18 -7.46 12.17
CA THR A 194 3.46 -8.11 12.54
C THR A 194 3.76 -7.99 14.02
N ALA A 195 3.59 -6.80 14.61
CA ALA A 195 3.82 -6.56 16.03
C ALA A 195 2.87 -7.38 16.91
N THR A 196 1.61 -7.53 16.52
CA THR A 196 0.62 -8.29 17.30
C THR A 196 0.96 -9.78 17.35
N PHE A 197 1.34 -10.38 16.22
CA PHE A 197 1.77 -11.78 16.20
C PHE A 197 3.07 -12.00 16.98
N LEU A 198 4.05 -11.10 16.85
CA LEU A 198 5.30 -11.19 17.62
C LEU A 198 5.05 -11.07 19.12
N ALA A 199 4.15 -10.17 19.55
CA ALA A 199 3.77 -10.04 20.94
C ALA A 199 3.07 -11.30 21.47
N TRP A 200 2.14 -11.89 20.72
CA TRP A 200 1.49 -13.15 21.09
C TRP A 200 2.48 -14.29 21.27
N ILE A 201 3.45 -14.42 20.36
CA ILE A 201 4.52 -15.42 20.45
C ILE A 201 5.40 -15.17 21.67
N ALA A 202 5.82 -13.92 21.90
CA ALA A 202 6.64 -13.54 23.05
C ALA A 202 5.95 -13.76 24.39
N GLN A 203 4.62 -13.68 24.44
CA GLN A 203 3.80 -13.95 25.63
C GLN A 203 3.52 -15.46 25.85
N GLY A 204 4.08 -16.34 25.01
CA GLY A 204 3.92 -17.79 25.18
C GLY A 204 2.66 -18.37 24.56
N LEU A 205 2.12 -17.74 23.51
CA LEU A 205 0.96 -18.22 22.74
C LEU A 205 -0.32 -18.43 23.56
N PRO A 206 -0.75 -17.50 24.44
CA PRO A 206 -1.99 -17.68 25.21
C PRO A 206 -3.21 -17.74 24.29
N GLN A 207 -4.24 -18.52 24.67
CA GLN A 207 -5.46 -18.71 23.88
C GLN A 207 -6.50 -17.60 24.10
#